data_AF-A0A957UPJ6-F1
#
_entry.id   AF-A0A957UPJ6-F1
#
_cell.length_a   1.000
_cell.length_b   1.000
_cell.length_c   1.000
_cell.angle_alpha   90.00
_cell.angle_beta   90.00
_cell.angle_gamma   90.00
#
_symmetry.space_group_name_H-M   'P 1'
#
loop_
_entity.id
_entity.type
_entity.pdbx_description
1 polymer ?
#
loop_
_entity_poly.entity_id
_entity_poly.type
_entity_poly.pdbx_seq_one_letter_code
_entity_poly.pdbx_strand_id
1 'polypeptide(L)' 'MIIDTHLHFWDWATYSKHAWVQDKPQLHRSFLPPDVQPHFDACGVDQGVIIEAGVSHELNLWWLALARQYEYVGAAV' A
#
# COMPACT_ATOMS: atom_id res chain seq x y z
N MET A 1 -8.12 19.04 4.17
CA MET A 1 -7.41 17.77 4.35
C MET A 1 -8.32 16.65 3.89
N ILE A 2 -8.02 16.07 2.72
CA ILE A 2 -8.70 14.92 2.12
C ILE A 2 -7.80 13.71 2.35
N ILE A 3 -8.37 12.63 2.90
CA ILE A 3 -7.63 11.41 3.23
C ILE A 3 -8.27 10.24 2.49
N ASP A 4 -7.45 9.47 1.77
CA ASP A 4 -7.84 8.14 1.32
C ASP A 4 -7.64 7.16 2.49
N THR A 5 -8.75 6.74 3.08
CA THR A 5 -8.74 5.95 4.31
C THR A 5 -8.46 4.47 4.08
N HIS A 6 -8.29 4.00 2.84
CA HIS A 6 -8.18 2.56 2.57
C HIS A 6 -7.29 2.25 1.36
N LEU A 7 -6.00 2.01 1.63
CA LEU A 7 -5.02 1.63 0.61
C LEU A 7 -4.34 0.30 0.96
N HIS A 8 -3.96 -0.44 -0.07
CA HIS A 8 -3.14 -1.64 0.08
C HIS A 8 -1.84 -1.45 -0.71
N PHE A 9 -0.70 -1.78 -0.08
CA PHE A 9 0.60 -1.86 -0.75
C PHE A 9 1.17 -3.26 -0.60
N TRP A 10 1.84 -3.74 -1.65
CA TRP A 10 2.50 -5.03 -1.67
C TRP A 10 3.71 -5.04 -2.60
N ASP A 11 4.72 -5.82 -2.22
CA ASP A 11 5.84 -6.17 -3.09
C ASP A 11 5.62 -7.57 -3.72
N TRP A 12 5.75 -7.68 -5.04
CA TRP A 12 5.41 -8.92 -5.73
C TRP A 12 6.29 -10.11 -5.30
N ALA A 13 7.58 -9.91 -5.06
CA ALA A 13 8.46 -11.01 -4.66
C ALA A 13 7.99 -11.63 -3.32
N THR A 14 7.45 -10.80 -2.44
CA THR A 14 6.91 -11.22 -1.14
C THR A 14 5.49 -11.81 -1.25
N TYR A 15 4.60 -11.19 -2.04
CA TYR A 15 3.17 -11.53 -2.06
C TYR A 15 2.76 -12.52 -3.15
N SER A 16 3.65 -12.86 -4.09
CA SER A 16 3.38 -13.76 -5.22
C SER A 16 2.90 -15.17 -4.85
N LYS A 17 2.94 -15.57 -3.57
CA LYS A 17 2.43 -16.86 -3.07
C LYS A 17 1.10 -16.74 -2.31
N HIS A 18 0.61 -15.52 -2.08
CA HIS A 18 -0.65 -15.32 -1.37
C HIS A 18 -1.82 -15.80 -2.22
N ALA A 19 -2.76 -16.53 -1.61
CA ALA A 19 -3.89 -17.13 -2.33
C ALA A 19 -4.78 -16.09 -3.00
N TRP A 20 -4.96 -14.92 -2.38
CA TRP A 20 -5.86 -13.87 -2.86
C TRP A 20 -5.41 -13.21 -4.17
N VAL A 21 -4.13 -13.32 -4.55
CA VAL A 21 -3.57 -12.63 -5.73
C VAL A 21 -3.35 -13.56 -6.93
N GLN A 22 -3.35 -14.88 -6.74
CA GLN A 22 -2.99 -15.86 -7.78
C GLN A 22 -3.82 -15.73 -9.06
N ASP A 23 -5.12 -15.52 -8.92
CA ASP A 23 -6.11 -15.46 -9.99
C ASP A 23 -6.32 -14.05 -10.56
N LYS A 24 -5.51 -13.08 -10.15
CA LYS A 24 -5.66 -11.65 -10.49
C LYS A 24 -4.40 -11.15 -11.22
N PRO A 25 -4.23 -11.46 -12.51
CA PRO A 25 -3.01 -11.10 -13.27
C PRO A 25 -2.72 -9.60 -13.28
N GLN A 26 -3.74 -8.75 -13.21
CA GLN A 26 -3.60 -7.29 -13.10
C GLN A 26 -2.90 -6.83 -11.79
N LEU A 27 -2.84 -7.70 -10.78
CA LEU A 27 -2.18 -7.46 -9.50
C LEU A 27 -0.80 -8.12 -9.40
N HIS A 28 -0.31 -8.78 -10.47
CA HIS A 28 0.96 -9.51 -10.51
C HIS A 28 2.18 -8.59 -10.70
N ARG A 29 2.24 -7.52 -9.90
CA ARG A 29 3.36 -6.58 -9.83
C ARG A 29 3.38 -5.94 -8.44
N SER A 30 4.46 -5.24 -8.10
CA SER A 30 4.49 -4.44 -6.89
C SER A 30 3.62 -3.19 -7.06
N PHE A 31 2.90 -2.83 -6.02
CA PHE A 31 2.19 -1.55 -5.88
C PHE A 31 2.67 -0.90 -4.60
N LEU A 32 3.40 0.21 -4.76
CA LEU A 32 4.12 0.90 -3.70
C LEU A 32 3.63 2.37 -3.60
N PRO A 33 3.97 3.09 -2.52
CA PRO A 33 3.54 4.48 -2.36
C PRO A 33 3.83 5.41 -3.54
N PRO A 34 4.97 5.29 -4.28
CA PRO A 34 5.18 6.12 -5.47
C PRO A 34 4.16 5.92 -6.59
N ASP A 35 3.52 4.75 -6.66
CA ASP A 35 2.51 4.45 -7.69
C ASP A 35 1.19 5.21 -7.44
N VAL A 36 0.85 5.52 -6.18
CA VAL A 36 -0.39 6.24 -5.84
C VAL A 36 -0.24 7.76 -5.86
N GLN A 37 0.98 8.28 -5.70
CA GLN A 37 1.21 9.73 -5.60
C GLN A 37 0.62 10.53 -6.79
N PRO A 38 0.80 10.14 -8.06
CA PRO A 38 0.22 10.88 -9.17
C PRO A 38 -1.32 10.91 -9.14
N HIS A 39 -1.95 9.89 -8.55
CA HIS A 39 -3.40 9.84 -8.37
C HIS A 39 -3.86 10.74 -7.23
N PHE A 40 -3.09 10.81 -6.15
CA PHE A 40 -3.34 11.77 -5.07
C PHE A 40 -3.27 13.21 -5.59
N ASP A 41 -2.23 13.55 -6.34
CA ASP A 41 -2.05 14.86 -6.95
C ASP A 41 -3.22 15.23 -7.88
N ALA A 42 -3.69 14.27 -8.68
CA ALA A 42 -4.80 14.47 -9.62
C ALA A 42 -6.17 14.63 -8.93
N CYS A 43 -6.36 13.98 -7.78
CA CYS A 43 -7.63 13.96 -7.04
C CYS A 43 -7.67 14.97 -5.87
N GLY A 44 -6.55 15.62 -5.55
CA GLY A 44 -6.44 16.49 -4.38
C GLY A 44 -6.47 15.75 -3.05
N VAL A 45 -6.00 14.50 -3.02
CA VAL A 45 -5.84 13.73 -1.77
C VAL A 45 -4.53 14.14 -1.10
N ASP A 46 -4.59 14.48 0.19
CA ASP A 46 -3.43 14.94 0.94
C ASP A 46 -2.65 13.76 1.56
N GLN A 47 -3.35 12.74 2.06
CA GLN A 47 -2.73 11.57 2.71
C GLN A 47 -3.51 10.27 2.50
N GLY A 48 -2.81 9.14 2.65
CA GLY A 48 -3.36 7.80 2.62
C GLY A 48 -3.19 7.02 3.92
N VAL A 49 -4.11 6.08 4.18
CA VAL A 49 -4.02 5.10 5.27
C VAL A 49 -3.81 3.70 4.70
N ILE A 50 -2.74 3.04 5.13
CA ILE A 50 -2.45 1.65 4.75
C ILE A 50 -3.33 0.71 5.58
N ILE A 51 -3.97 -0.23 4.90
CA ILE A 51 -4.66 -1.40 5.45
C ILE A 51 -3.90 -2.66 5.00
N GLU A 52 -3.74 -3.60 5.92
CA GLU A 52 -3.07 -4.88 5.70
C GLU A 52 -3.51 -5.63 4.42
N ALA A 53 -2.54 -6.16 3.68
CA ALA A 53 -2.74 -7.02 2.50
C ALA A 53 -2.27 -8.48 2.75
N GLY A 54 -1.88 -8.80 3.98
CA GLY A 54 -1.28 -10.07 4.38
C GLY A 54 -1.22 -10.18 5.90
N VAL A 55 -0.90 -11.38 6.41
CA VAL A 55 -0.96 -11.69 7.84
C VAL A 55 0.42 -12.13 8.32
N SER A 56 1.24 -11.17 8.77
CA SER A 56 2.54 -11.42 9.40
C SER A 56 3.04 -10.19 10.15
N HIS A 57 3.71 -10.39 11.28
CA HIS A 57 4.34 -9.30 12.02
C HIS A 57 5.41 -8.57 11.20
N GLU A 58 6.15 -9.29 10.34
CA GLU A 58 7.14 -8.70 9.45
C GLU A 58 6.50 -7.73 8.44
N LEU A 59 5.32 -8.07 7.93
CA LEU A 59 4.57 -7.21 7.03
C LEU A 59 4.06 -5.95 7.76
N ASN A 60 3.62 -6.08 9.01
CA ASN A 60 3.24 -4.93 9.84
C ASN A 60 4.42 -3.94 9.99
N LEU A 61 5.62 -4.45 10.27
CA LEU A 61 6.82 -3.61 10.34
C LEU A 61 7.17 -2.98 8.99
N TRP A 62 6.96 -3.71 7.89
CA TRP A 62 7.18 -3.20 6.54
C TRP A 62 6.23 -2.05 6.19
N TRP A 63 4.92 -2.17 6.46
CA TRP A 63 3.96 -1.08 6.24
C TRP A 63 4.26 0.14 7.12
N LEU A 64 4.66 -0.06 8.37
CA LEU A 64 5.11 1.04 9.24
C LEU A 64 6.38 1.72 8.71
N ALA A 65 7.30 0.97 8.08
CA ALA A 65 8.47 1.54 7.42
C ALA A 65 8.09 2.38 6.19
N LEU A 66 7.12 1.93 5.39
CA LEU A 66 6.57 2.74 4.30
C LEU A 66 5.96 4.04 4.82
N ALA A 67 5.13 3.98 5.86
CA ALA A 67 4.53 5.17 6.47
C ALA A 67 5.57 6.18 6.99
N ARG A 68 6.74 5.70 7.47
CA ARG A 68 7.85 6.58 7.86
C ARG A 68 8.61 7.17 6.67
N GLN A 69 8.65 6.47 5.55
CA GLN A 69 9.43 6.87 4.38
C GLN A 69 8.69 7.89 3.50
N TYR A 70 7.36 7.80 3.43
CA TYR A 70 6.54 8.62 2.53
C TYR A 70 5.60 9.51 3.34
N GLU A 71 5.83 10.83 3.31
CA GLU A 71 5.08 11.81 4.14
C GLU A 71 3.56 11.84 3.85
N TYR A 72 3.17 11.46 2.64
CA TYR A 72 1.77 11.36 2.21
C TYR A 72 1.10 10.03 2.64
N VAL A 73 1.81 9.17 3.37
CA VAL A 73 1.24 8.01 4.05
C VAL A 73 1.09 8.36 5.53
N GLY A 74 -0.13 8.71 5.95
CA GLY A 74 -0.39 9.26 7.28
C GLY A 74 -0.53 8.22 8.38
N ALA A 75 -0.91 6.98 8.04
CA ALA A 75 -1.07 5.90 9.00
C ALA A 75 -0.96 4.51 8.35
N ALA A 76 -0.73 3.50 9.18
CA ALA A 76 -0.92 2.09 8.87
C ALA A 76 -1.74 1.46 10.01
N VAL A 77 -2.78 0.70 9.65
CA VAL A 77 -3.71 0.04 10.58
C VAL A 77 -3.65 -1.46 10.40
#